data_AF-A0A515ERP7-F1
#
_entry.id   AF-A0A515ERP7-F1
#
_cell.length_a   1.000
_cell.length_b   1.000
_cell.length_c   1.000
_cell.angle_alpha   90.00
_cell.angle_beta   90.00
_cell.angle_gamma   90.00
#
_symmetry.space_group_name_H-M   'P 1'
#
loop_
_entity.id
_entity.type
_entity.pdbx_description
1 polymer ?
#
loop_
_entity_poly.entity_id
_entity_poly.type
_entity_poly.pdbx_seq_one_letter_code
_entity_poly.pdbx_strand_id
1 'polypeptide(L)'
;MSRRFSIDKMEPHRRTMAIDCIRANRHFSLVEIIANLRELGITEISKSALHRYLPTLDKKDSLCASPNEGTIVTIVERGTGEVITLASSASGRTIAEMVKGLQLPS
;
A
#
# COMPACT_ATOMS: atom_id res chain seq x y z
N MET A 1 -1.50 3.74 -26.40
CA MET A 1 -2.37 2.58 -26.07
C MET A 1 -1.87 1.94 -24.78
N SER A 2 -2.52 2.22 -23.63
CA SER A 2 -2.13 1.60 -22.36
C SER A 2 -2.48 0.12 -22.37
N ARG A 3 -1.50 -0.75 -22.09
CA ARG A 3 -1.74 -2.19 -21.90
C ARG A 3 -2.72 -2.35 -20.74
N ARG A 4 -3.94 -2.83 -21.00
CA ARG A 4 -4.91 -3.18 -19.95
C ARG A 4 -4.27 -4.21 -19.02
N PHE A 5 -4.21 -3.91 -17.73
CA PHE A 5 -3.64 -4.83 -16.74
C PHE A 5 -4.51 -6.10 -16.65
N SER A 6 -3.94 -7.22 -16.23
CA SER A 6 -4.71 -8.46 -16.05
C SER A 6 -5.88 -8.26 -15.09
N ILE A 7 -5.67 -7.43 -14.05
CA ILE A 7 -6.69 -7.04 -13.07
C ILE A 7 -7.87 -6.30 -13.73
N ASP A 8 -7.64 -5.48 -14.76
CA ASP A 8 -8.72 -4.76 -15.45
C ASP A 8 -9.58 -5.67 -16.34
N LYS A 9 -9.09 -6.89 -16.65
CA LYS A 9 -9.80 -7.88 -17.48
C LYS A 9 -10.60 -8.88 -16.65
N MET A 10 -10.53 -8.81 -15.32
CA MET A 10 -11.26 -9.69 -14.42
C MET A 10 -12.75 -9.37 -14.41
N GLU A 11 -13.56 -10.38 -14.10
CA GLU A 11 -14.98 -10.20 -13.81
C GLU A 11 -15.19 -9.11 -12.74
N PRO A 12 -16.20 -8.22 -12.88
CA PRO A 12 -16.34 -7.04 -12.02
C PRO A 12 -16.30 -7.35 -10.53
N HIS A 13 -16.98 -8.42 -10.09
CA HIS A 13 -16.99 -8.86 -8.70
C HIS A 13 -15.60 -9.27 -8.19
N ARG A 14 -14.87 -10.09 -8.97
CA ARG A 14 -13.51 -10.53 -8.61
C ARG A 14 -12.51 -9.38 -8.65
N ARG A 15 -12.70 -8.44 -9.58
CA ARG A 15 -11.89 -7.21 -9.66
C ARG A 15 -12.05 -6.36 -8.40
N THR A 16 -13.29 -6.14 -7.95
CA THR A 16 -13.55 -5.39 -6.70
C THR A 16 -12.90 -6.07 -5.51
N MET A 17 -13.10 -7.39 -5.34
CA MET A 17 -12.44 -8.14 -4.26
C MET A 17 -10.91 -8.02 -4.30
N ALA A 18 -10.30 -8.12 -5.48
CA ALA A 18 -8.85 -7.97 -5.63
C ALA A 18 -8.39 -6.56 -5.23
N ILE A 19 -9.09 -5.52 -5.68
CA ILE A 19 -8.76 -4.13 -5.36
C ILE A 19 -8.89 -3.87 -3.86
N ASP A 20 -9.97 -4.34 -3.24
CA ASP A 20 -10.21 -4.13 -1.82
C ASP A 20 -9.16 -4.87 -0.97
N CYS A 21 -8.78 -6.09 -1.36
CA CYS A 21 -7.66 -6.81 -0.74
C CYS A 21 -6.34 -6.05 -0.89
N ILE A 22 -6.03 -5.52 -2.08
CA ILE A 22 -4.80 -4.75 -2.31
C ILE A 22 -4.79 -3.49 -1.44
N ARG A 23 -5.92 -2.78 -1.33
CA ARG A 23 -6.06 -1.58 -0.51
C ARG A 23 -5.94 -1.88 0.99
N ALA A 24 -6.57 -2.95 1.47
CA ALA A 24 -6.48 -3.36 2.87
C ALA A 24 -5.04 -3.74 3.29
N ASN A 25 -4.23 -4.18 2.33
CA ASN A 25 -2.85 -4.63 2.56
C ASN A 25 -1.81 -3.68 1.91
N ARG A 26 -2.14 -2.39 1.72
CA ARG A 26 -1.32 -1.43 0.95
C ARG A 26 0.09 -1.24 1.48
N HIS A 27 0.32 -1.50 2.76
CA HIS A 27 1.62 -1.36 3.42
C HIS A 27 2.43 -2.67 3.47
N PHE A 28 1.87 -3.77 2.95
CA PHE A 28 2.50 -5.08 2.99
C PHE A 28 3.43 -5.26 1.78
N SER A 29 4.33 -6.23 1.86
CA SER A 29 5.15 -6.60 0.71
C SER A 29 4.29 -7.17 -0.42
N LEU A 30 4.76 -7.05 -1.66
CA LEU A 30 4.06 -7.61 -2.82
C LEU A 30 3.82 -9.12 -2.72
N VAL A 31 4.68 -9.83 -2.00
CA VAL A 31 4.58 -11.28 -1.83
C VAL A 31 3.42 -11.60 -0.87
N GLU A 32 3.30 -10.87 0.23
CA GLU A 32 2.21 -11.01 1.20
C GLU A 32 0.85 -10.65 0.57
N ILE A 33 0.79 -9.55 -0.20
CA ILE A 33 -0.45 -9.17 -0.90
C ILE A 33 -0.90 -10.29 -1.85
N ILE A 34 0.03 -10.94 -2.57
CA ILE A 34 -0.31 -12.07 -3.45
C ILE A 34 -0.76 -13.29 -2.66
N ALA A 35 -0.15 -13.56 -1.51
CA ALA A 35 -0.58 -14.65 -0.64
C ALA A 35 -2.04 -14.43 -0.21
N ASN A 36 -2.36 -13.22 0.27
CA ASN A 36 -3.72 -12.86 0.70
C ASN A 36 -4.72 -12.92 -0.46
N LEU A 37 -4.34 -12.48 -1.66
CA LEU A 37 -5.17 -12.62 -2.86
C LEU A 37 -5.46 -14.10 -3.20
N ARG A 38 -4.47 -14.99 -3.01
CA ARG A 38 -4.65 -16.43 -3.24
C ARG A 38 -5.59 -17.06 -2.22
N GLU A 39 -5.55 -16.63 -0.96
CA GLU A 39 -6.50 -17.07 0.07
C GLU A 39 -7.95 -16.70 -0.30
N LEU A 40 -8.15 -15.57 -1.00
CA LEU A 40 -9.43 -15.15 -1.56
C LEU A 40 -9.81 -15.87 -2.87
N GLY A 41 -9.05 -16.88 -3.29
CA GLY A 41 -9.27 -17.61 -4.55
C GLY A 41 -8.86 -16.84 -5.80
N ILE A 42 -8.02 -15.81 -5.66
CA ILE A 42 -7.55 -14.96 -6.78
C ILE A 42 -6.10 -15.34 -7.10
N THR A 43 -5.92 -16.28 -8.04
CA THR A 43 -4.61 -16.86 -8.39
C THR A 43 -3.99 -16.30 -9.67
N GLU A 44 -4.75 -15.54 -10.45
CA GLU A 44 -4.38 -15.04 -11.79
C GLU A 44 -3.44 -13.82 -11.75
N ILE A 45 -3.25 -13.22 -10.56
CA ILE A 45 -2.43 -12.02 -10.38
C ILE A 45 -1.00 -12.42 -10.06
N SER A 46 -0.09 -12.15 -10.99
CA SER A 46 1.35 -12.32 -10.76
C SER A 46 1.98 -11.10 -10.08
N LYS A 47 3.15 -11.29 -9.45
CA LYS A 47 3.90 -10.20 -8.80
C LYS A 47 4.22 -9.04 -9.73
N SER A 48 4.64 -9.35 -10.96
CA SER A 48 4.91 -8.34 -11.98
C SER A 48 3.65 -7.64 -12.48
N ALA A 49 2.49 -8.30 -12.46
CA ALA A 49 1.22 -7.66 -12.77
C ALA A 49 0.80 -6.70 -11.65
N LEU A 50 0.88 -7.14 -10.39
CA LEU A 50 0.58 -6.32 -9.22
C LEU A 50 1.47 -5.08 -9.14
N HIS A 51 2.80 -5.25 -9.28
CA HIS A 51 3.75 -4.15 -9.25
C HIS A 51 3.45 -3.07 -10.32
N ARG A 52 3.02 -3.48 -11.52
CA ARG A 52 2.67 -2.51 -12.57
C ARG A 52 1.30 -1.87 -12.36
N TYR A 53 0.40 -2.55 -11.65
CA TYR A 53 -0.94 -2.07 -11.37
C TYR A 53 -0.97 -1.04 -10.24
N LEU A 54 -0.16 -1.23 -9.19
CA LEU A 54 -0.14 -0.37 -8.00
C LEU A 54 -0.05 1.12 -8.32
N PRO A 55 0.86 1.61 -9.17
CA PRO A 55 0.91 3.04 -9.49
C PRO A 55 -0.37 3.59 -10.13
N THR A 56 -1.10 2.73 -10.88
CA THR A 56 -2.38 3.10 -11.50
C THR A 56 -3.48 3.14 -10.45
N LEU A 57 -3.48 2.19 -9.52
CA LEU A 57 -4.40 2.18 -8.38
C LEU A 57 -4.14 3.38 -7.47
N ASP A 58 -2.88 3.66 -7.14
CA ASP A 58 -2.48 4.81 -6.33
C ASP A 58 -2.91 6.13 -6.96
N LYS A 59 -2.77 6.27 -8.29
CA LYS A 59 -3.23 7.45 -9.02
C LYS A 59 -4.75 7.58 -9.04
N LYS A 60 -5.49 6.47 -9.05
CA LYS A 60 -6.96 6.48 -8.96
C LYS A 60 -7.42 6.80 -7.54
N ASP A 61 -6.74 6.23 -6.55
CA ASP A 61 -7.03 6.44 -5.15
C ASP A 61 -6.69 7.87 -4.73
N SER A 62 -5.60 8.46 -5.22
CA SER A 62 -5.27 9.86 -4.94
C SER A 62 -6.26 10.86 -5.51
N LEU A 63 -7.01 10.49 -6.57
CA LEU A 63 -8.12 11.30 -7.10
C LEU A 63 -9.39 11.19 -6.23
N CYS A 64 -9.48 10.16 -5.39
CA CYS A 64 -10.59 9.89 -4.47
C CYS A 64 -10.19 10.04 -2.99
N ALA A 65 -8.94 10.41 -2.72
CA ALA A 65 -8.41 10.54 -1.38
C ALA A 65 -9.15 11.67 -0.66
N SER A 66 -9.76 11.33 0.47
CA SER A 66 -10.31 12.33 1.37
C SER A 66 -9.16 13.23 1.83
N PRO A 67 -9.35 14.56 1.96
CA PRO A 67 -8.35 15.44 2.57
C PRO A 67 -7.96 15.03 4.01
N ASN A 68 -8.69 14.09 4.62
CA ASN A 68 -8.39 13.47 5.90
C ASN A 68 -7.64 12.11 5.82
N GLU A 69 -7.25 11.62 4.64
CA GLU A 69 -6.33 10.48 4.54
C GLU A 69 -4.96 10.91 5.07
N GLY A 70 -4.76 10.65 6.36
CA GLY A 70 -3.55 11.02 7.08
C GLY A 70 -2.29 10.28 6.60
N THR A 71 -1.16 10.66 7.17
CA THR A 71 0.11 9.97 7.00
C THR A 71 0.20 8.72 7.88
N ILE A 72 0.57 7.59 7.30
CA ILE A 72 0.99 6.39 8.04
C ILE A 72 2.48 6.46 8.34
N VAL A 73 2.83 6.23 9.60
CA VAL A 73 4.21 6.20 10.10
C VAL A 73 4.54 4.79 10.54
N THR A 74 5.52 4.17 9.91
CA THR A 74 6.06 2.87 10.33
C THR A 74 7.39 3.09 11.04
N ILE A 75 7.45 2.69 12.31
CA ILE A 75 8.66 2.73 13.14
C ILE A 75 9.19 1.29 13.21
N VAL A 76 10.46 1.12 12.84
CA VAL A 76 11.14 -0.18 12.88
C VAL A 76 12.29 -0.11 13.86
N GLU A 77 12.21 -0.85 14.96
CA GLU A 77 13.30 -0.98 15.90
C GLU A 77 14.28 -2.06 15.40
N ARG A 78 15.46 -1.64 14.95
CA ARG A 78 16.42 -2.55 14.32
C ARG A 78 16.98 -3.61 15.30
N GLY A 79 17.05 -3.30 16.59
CA GLY A 79 17.62 -4.19 17.61
C GLY A 79 16.72 -5.37 17.95
N THR A 80 15.40 -5.15 18.00
CA THR A 80 14.38 -6.15 18.38
C THR A 80 13.66 -6.72 17.16
N GLY A 81 13.68 -6.00 16.03
CA GLY A 81 12.85 -6.31 14.87
C GLY A 81 11.39 -5.89 15.04
N GLU A 82 11.06 -5.15 16.10
CA GLU A 82 9.69 -4.71 16.36
C GLU A 82 9.26 -3.65 15.35
N VAL A 83 8.01 -3.76 14.88
CA VAL A 83 7.40 -2.85 13.91
C VAL A 83 6.14 -2.24 14.51
N ILE A 84 6.14 -0.93 14.68
CA ILE A 84 4.99 -0.15 15.18
C ILE A 84 4.45 0.70 14.04
N THR A 85 3.15 0.64 13.80
CA THR A 85 2.48 1.43 12.75
C THR A 85 1.49 2.40 13.38
N LEU A 86 1.62 3.69 13.05
CA LEU A 86 0.78 4.77 13.58
C LEU A 86 0.09 5.52 12.44
N ALA A 87 -1.17 5.91 12.65
CA ALA A 87 -1.89 6.81 11.75
C ALA A 87 -1.87 8.24 12.32
N SER A 88 -1.55 9.22 11.48
CA SER A 88 -1.46 10.63 11.88
C SER A 88 -2.11 11.53 10.84
N SER A 89 -2.84 12.56 11.25
CA SER A 89 -3.36 13.59 10.34
C SER A 89 -2.29 14.60 9.90
N ALA A 90 -1.12 14.59 10.52
CA ALA A 90 0.00 15.44 10.11
C ALA A 90 0.55 15.00 8.74
N SER A 91 1.09 15.94 7.98
CA SER A 91 1.74 15.62 6.70
C SER A 91 3.02 14.83 6.91
N GLY A 92 3.37 13.94 5.97
CA GLY A 92 4.61 13.15 6.07
C GLY A 92 5.87 14.00 6.09
N ARG A 93 5.83 15.20 5.50
CA ARG A 93 6.91 16.19 5.63
C ARG A 93 7.10 16.63 7.07
N THR A 94 6.01 17.01 7.74
CA THR A 94 6.04 17.47 9.13
C THR A 94 6.58 16.37 10.05
N ILE A 95 6.13 15.12 9.84
CA ILE A 95 6.60 13.97 10.63
C ILE A 95 8.09 13.73 10.37
N ALA A 96 8.55 13.79 9.12
CA ALA A 96 9.97 13.62 8.80
C ALA A 96 10.85 14.71 9.42
N GLU A 97 10.40 15.96 9.48
CA GLU A 97 11.10 17.06 10.14
C GLU A 97 11.17 16.84 11.67
N MET A 98 10.08 16.37 12.31
CA MET A 98 10.10 16.02 13.73
C MET A 98 11.08 14.89 14.05
N VAL A 99 11.09 13.81 13.25
CA VAL A 99 12.00 12.67 13.45
C VAL A 99 13.46 13.08 13.28
N LYS A 100 13.76 13.95 12.31
CA LYS A 100 15.12 14.51 12.13
C LYS A 100 15.57 15.34 13.33
N GLY A 101 14.66 16.10 13.95
CA GLY A 101 14.95 16.89 15.15
C GLY A 101 15.24 16.06 16.40
N LEU A 102 14.85 14.78 16.43
CA LEU A 102 15.11 13.85 17.53
C LEU A 102 16.47 13.13 17.43
N GLN A 103 17.22 13.31 16.33
CA GLN A 103 18.56 12.74 16.22
C GLN A 103 19.48 13.43 17.24
N LEU A 104 19.93 12.68 18.26
CA LEU A 104 21.04 13.09 19.12
C LEU A 104 22.29 13.26 18.24
N PRO A 105 23.13 14.30 18.49
CA PRO A 105 24.37 14.46 17.76
C PRO A 105 25.23 13.21 17.94
N SER A 106 25.69 12.67 16.81
CA SER A 106 26.61 11.54 16.69
C SER A 106 27.92 11.75 17.44
#